data_AF-A0A3M0ZUM3-F1
#
_entry.id   AF-A0A3M0ZUM3-F1
#
_cell.length_a   1.000
_cell.length_b   1.000
_cell.length_c   1.000
_cell.angle_alpha   90.00
_cell.angle_beta   90.00
_cell.angle_gamma   90.00
#
_symmetry.space_group_name_H-M   'P 1'
#
loop_
_entity.id
_entity.type
_entity.pdbx_description
1 polymer ?
#
loop_
_entity_poly.entity_id
_entity_poly.type
_entity_poly.pdbx_seq_one_letter_code
_entity_poly.pdbx_strand_id
1 'polypeptide(L)'
;MATRKKLPLIIGASLLFCLLILAGYIAPWYPPASSNEIKWLAYGDIQGNWEPCGCSPLTDYGGLRRISAFIDTARADNEDILVFDLGNNYPGKGYIGNLKIPFITRAREEIAPDAALLNYSEVIQLSAIKNAARKAGIRPVYTISNLRDYKTEGWIGFNYATVAGKSIVFGYLFYNEISDVVEQVNGRLLAKWADKLKKYPHLAKVLLFSGKEKDLKIIRQANLFDLIIKSHSPPFKEEIGEITQEEINSLKPYLGVYTVPLGGRGIIGNITPEGLEWLSQVYNRTSTIDPLMEEYDFDLSVSASREDTQTKKEMLLSIFSGAKKCGECHAEEYALWLKSRHSKAYDSLKGRGKEKSIECIGCHLTTIEKDDDKPAVFGKDVQCETCHGPGRAHASSPIQTKMKAVTEKRCLFCHTFQRSPHFRYETYWQKIKH
;
A
#
# COMPACT_ATOMS: atom_id res chain seq x y z
N MET A 1 -56.68 82.48 -31.22
CA MET A 1 -55.80 83.06 -30.19
C MET A 1 -55.78 82.09 -29.01
N ALA A 2 -54.80 81.20 -28.98
CA ALA A 2 -53.59 81.28 -28.12
C ALA A 2 -53.90 80.72 -26.71
N THR A 3 -53.15 79.78 -26.11
CA THR A 3 -51.92 79.04 -26.44
C THR A 3 -51.66 78.03 -25.31
N ARG A 4 -51.08 76.86 -25.65
CA ARG A 4 -50.00 76.12 -24.94
C ARG A 4 -50.32 75.47 -23.56
N LYS A 5 -50.25 74.13 -23.46
CA LYS A 5 -49.08 73.27 -23.09
C LYS A 5 -48.74 73.38 -21.58
N LYS A 6 -48.55 72.34 -20.75
CA LYS A 6 -47.99 70.97 -20.91
C LYS A 6 -48.24 70.15 -19.60
N LEU A 7 -48.23 68.81 -19.74
CA LEU A 7 -48.14 67.69 -18.76
C LEU A 7 -47.05 67.83 -17.66
N PRO A 8 -46.98 67.02 -16.56
CA PRO A 8 -47.02 65.53 -16.52
C PRO A 8 -47.92 64.88 -15.42
N LEU A 9 -48.45 63.66 -15.64
CA LEU A 9 -47.94 62.31 -15.22
C LEU A 9 -47.95 62.14 -13.68
N ILE A 10 -48.68 61.18 -13.09
CA ILE A 10 -48.27 59.77 -12.92
C ILE A 10 -49.49 58.83 -13.06
N ILE A 11 -49.37 57.87 -13.98
CA ILE A 11 -50.21 56.68 -14.16
C ILE A 11 -49.40 55.48 -13.68
N GLY A 12 -50.06 54.50 -13.07
CA GLY A 12 -49.82 53.10 -13.46
C GLY A 12 -49.21 52.17 -12.42
N ALA A 13 -50.06 51.23 -12.02
CA ALA A 13 -49.81 49.79 -11.98
C ALA A 13 -48.79 49.24 -10.98
N SER A 14 -49.35 48.49 -10.04
CA SER A 14 -48.71 47.53 -9.13
C SER A 14 -47.66 46.66 -9.82
N LEU A 15 -46.44 46.67 -9.28
CA LEU A 15 -45.35 45.75 -9.63
C LEU A 15 -44.54 45.37 -8.38
N LEU A 16 -44.27 44.06 -8.30
CA LEU A 16 -43.22 43.33 -7.59
C LEU A 16 -43.12 43.45 -6.05
N PHE A 17 -43.20 42.29 -5.39
CA PHE A 17 -41.99 41.76 -4.76
C PHE A 17 -41.91 40.23 -4.84
N CYS A 18 -40.82 39.81 -5.48
CA CYS A 18 -40.31 38.46 -5.67
C CYS A 18 -40.31 37.60 -4.41
N LEU A 19 -40.65 36.31 -4.56
CA LEU A 19 -39.96 35.18 -3.91
C LEU A 19 -40.39 33.86 -4.58
N LEU A 20 -40.04 33.72 -5.87
CA LEU A 20 -39.96 32.41 -6.52
C LEU A 20 -38.52 31.92 -6.35
N ILE A 21 -38.29 31.13 -5.30
CA ILE A 21 -37.10 30.29 -5.25
C ILE A 21 -37.32 29.20 -6.30
N LEU A 22 -36.76 29.42 -7.50
CA LEU A 22 -36.44 28.34 -8.40
C LEU A 22 -35.49 27.41 -7.64
N ALA A 23 -36.03 26.32 -7.10
CA ALA A 23 -35.26 25.10 -6.91
C ALA A 23 -34.97 24.55 -8.32
N GLY A 24 -34.03 25.21 -8.99
CA GLY A 24 -33.30 24.58 -10.08
C GLY A 24 -32.56 23.42 -9.45
N TYR A 25 -33.15 22.23 -9.55
CA TYR A 25 -32.39 21.00 -9.54
C TYR A 25 -31.34 21.16 -10.64
N ILE A 26 -30.14 21.59 -10.26
CA ILE A 26 -28.94 21.30 -11.04
C ILE A 26 -28.81 19.79 -10.90
N ALA A 27 -29.55 19.06 -11.73
CA ALA A 27 -29.18 17.70 -12.06
C ALA A 27 -27.69 17.78 -12.43
N PRO A 28 -26.80 16.97 -11.84
CA PRO A 28 -25.44 16.88 -12.32
C PRO A 28 -25.54 16.71 -13.83
N TRP A 29 -24.85 17.57 -14.60
CA TRP A 29 -24.74 17.34 -16.02
C TRP A 29 -23.95 16.05 -16.19
N TYR A 30 -24.68 14.93 -16.23
CA TYR A 30 -24.14 13.68 -16.70
C TYR A 30 -23.89 13.89 -18.19
N PRO A 31 -22.65 13.85 -18.66
CA PRO A 31 -22.44 13.71 -20.09
C PRO A 31 -23.25 12.49 -20.56
N PRO A 32 -23.85 12.51 -21.76
CA PRO A 32 -24.55 11.35 -22.29
C PRO A 32 -23.62 10.14 -22.19
N ALA A 33 -24.13 9.02 -21.67
CA ALA A 33 -23.35 7.78 -21.52
C ALA A 33 -22.63 7.49 -22.85
N SER A 34 -21.30 7.55 -22.83
CA SER A 34 -20.52 7.31 -24.03
C SER A 34 -20.61 5.84 -24.38
N SER A 35 -20.60 5.52 -25.68
CA SER A 35 -20.63 4.14 -26.21
C SER A 35 -19.43 3.27 -25.80
N ASN A 36 -18.52 3.77 -24.96
CA ASN A 36 -17.24 3.17 -24.61
C ASN A 36 -17.16 2.88 -23.09
N GLU A 37 -18.30 2.71 -22.42
CA GLU A 37 -18.31 2.44 -20.98
C GLU A 37 -17.72 1.05 -20.68
N ILE A 38 -16.66 1.02 -19.88
CA ILE A 38 -15.98 -0.21 -19.44
C ILE A 38 -16.30 -0.48 -17.97
N LYS A 39 -16.48 -1.74 -17.60
CA LYS A 39 -16.42 -2.15 -16.18
C LYS A 39 -14.97 -2.26 -15.77
N TRP A 40 -14.59 -1.64 -14.65
CA TRP A 40 -13.20 -1.66 -14.23
C TRP A 40 -13.04 -1.66 -12.71
N LEU A 41 -11.92 -2.23 -12.29
CA LEU A 41 -11.35 -2.12 -10.95
C LEU A 41 -9.91 -1.65 -11.05
N ALA A 42 -9.42 -0.96 -10.02
CA ALA A 42 -8.01 -0.63 -9.90
C ALA A 42 -7.51 -0.72 -8.47
N TYR A 43 -6.26 -1.18 -8.34
CA TYR A 43 -5.53 -1.29 -7.09
C TYR A 43 -4.08 -0.82 -7.31
N GLY A 44 -3.31 -0.66 -6.24
CA GLY A 44 -1.90 -0.31 -6.30
C GLY A 44 -1.40 0.20 -4.97
N ASP A 45 -0.20 0.78 -4.97
CA ASP A 45 0.47 1.31 -3.78
C ASP A 45 0.53 0.32 -2.61
N ILE A 46 0.63 -0.98 -2.92
CA ILE A 46 0.63 -2.08 -1.93
C ILE A 46 1.88 -2.02 -1.03
N GLN A 47 3.02 -1.56 -1.55
CA GLN A 47 4.26 -1.36 -0.79
C GLN A 47 4.74 -2.62 -0.05
N GLY A 48 4.50 -3.80 -0.62
CA GLY A 48 4.86 -5.08 -0.02
C GLY A 48 3.94 -5.58 1.10
N ASN A 49 2.78 -4.94 1.31
CA ASN A 49 1.72 -5.44 2.19
C ASN A 49 1.10 -6.71 1.59
N TRP A 50 1.71 -7.85 1.93
CA TRP A 50 1.30 -9.19 1.52
C TRP A 50 -0.07 -9.56 2.10
N GLU A 51 -0.23 -9.28 3.39
CA GLU A 51 -1.45 -9.36 4.17
C GLU A 51 -1.40 -8.29 5.27
N PRO A 52 -2.56 -7.81 5.75
CA PRO A 52 -2.58 -6.93 6.91
C PRO A 52 -2.13 -7.71 8.14
N CYS A 53 -1.44 -7.03 9.07
CA CYS A 53 -0.92 -7.68 10.28
C CYS A 53 -2.02 -8.28 11.17
N GLY A 54 -3.26 -7.77 11.06
CA GLY A 54 -4.40 -8.19 11.88
C GLY A 54 -4.32 -7.77 13.36
N CYS A 55 -3.28 -7.04 13.78
CA CYS A 55 -3.05 -6.67 15.18
C CYS A 55 -4.14 -5.75 15.74
N SER A 56 -4.78 -4.92 14.91
CA SER A 56 -5.91 -4.08 15.28
C SER A 56 -6.95 -4.01 14.15
N PRO A 57 -8.26 -4.07 14.44
CA PRO A 57 -9.30 -3.83 13.44
C PRO A 57 -9.17 -2.49 12.70
N LEU A 58 -8.56 -1.48 13.34
CA LEU A 58 -8.37 -0.14 12.75
C LEU A 58 -7.32 -0.11 11.63
N THR A 59 -6.41 -1.08 11.63
CA THR A 59 -5.31 -1.20 10.66
C THR A 59 -5.42 -2.45 9.80
N ASP A 60 -6.46 -3.26 10.03
CA ASP A 60 -6.67 -4.55 9.38
C ASP A 60 -7.45 -4.42 8.07
N TYR A 61 -6.85 -3.70 7.12
CA TYR A 61 -7.41 -3.48 5.79
C TYR A 61 -6.43 -3.88 4.69
N GLY A 62 -6.96 -4.41 3.59
CA GLY A 62 -6.20 -4.63 2.37
C GLY A 62 -5.27 -5.82 2.40
N GLY A 63 -4.08 -5.58 1.86
CA GLY A 63 -3.10 -6.62 1.56
C GLY A 63 -3.39 -7.28 0.22
N LEU A 64 -2.33 -7.72 -0.46
CA LEU A 64 -2.40 -8.34 -1.78
C LEU A 64 -3.38 -9.53 -1.80
N ARG A 65 -3.43 -10.31 -0.72
CA ARG A 65 -4.37 -11.44 -0.57
C ARG A 65 -5.84 -11.04 -0.69
N ARG A 66 -6.27 -9.99 0.00
CA ARG A 66 -7.68 -9.53 -0.03
C ARG A 66 -8.01 -8.82 -1.33
N ILE A 67 -7.06 -8.08 -1.90
CA ILE A 67 -7.20 -7.49 -3.24
C ILE A 67 -7.48 -8.61 -4.26
N SER A 68 -6.66 -9.66 -4.24
CA SER A 68 -6.84 -10.81 -5.12
C SER A 68 -8.20 -11.49 -4.91
N ALA A 69 -8.59 -11.78 -3.66
CA ALA A 69 -9.88 -12.42 -3.38
C ALA A 69 -11.08 -11.58 -3.84
N PHE A 70 -10.99 -10.25 -3.73
CA PHE A 70 -12.01 -9.34 -4.26
C PHE A 70 -12.08 -9.41 -5.79
N ILE A 71 -10.93 -9.35 -6.47
CA ILE A 71 -10.84 -9.44 -7.93
C ILE A 71 -11.39 -10.78 -8.43
N ASP A 72 -11.06 -11.88 -7.76
CA ASP A 72 -11.54 -13.22 -8.11
C ASP A 72 -13.08 -13.28 -8.05
N THR A 73 -13.68 -12.73 -6.98
CA THR A 73 -15.14 -12.62 -6.86
C THR A 73 -15.73 -11.73 -7.95
N ALA A 74 -15.15 -10.55 -8.16
CA ALA A 74 -15.65 -9.59 -9.14
C ALA A 74 -15.61 -10.13 -10.57
N ARG A 75 -14.59 -10.92 -10.93
CA ARG A 75 -14.47 -11.60 -12.22
C ARG A 75 -15.44 -12.75 -12.38
N ALA A 76 -15.74 -13.49 -11.30
CA ALA A 76 -16.79 -14.51 -11.33
C ALA A 76 -18.17 -13.89 -11.58
N ASP A 77 -18.43 -12.71 -11.03
CA ASP A 77 -19.70 -11.99 -11.20
C ASP A 77 -19.75 -11.17 -12.51
N ASN A 78 -18.58 -10.85 -13.10
CA ASN A 78 -18.44 -10.02 -14.29
C ASN A 78 -17.35 -10.57 -15.21
N GLU A 79 -17.73 -11.36 -16.21
CA GLU A 79 -16.80 -11.96 -17.19
C GLU A 79 -15.97 -10.95 -18.00
N ASP A 80 -16.36 -9.67 -17.96
CA ASP A 80 -15.96 -8.66 -18.91
C ASP A 80 -15.26 -7.45 -18.28
N ILE A 81 -14.95 -7.56 -16.98
CA ILE A 81 -14.33 -6.53 -16.15
C ILE A 81 -12.83 -6.40 -16.40
N LEU A 82 -12.36 -5.14 -16.47
CA LEU A 82 -10.94 -4.82 -16.60
C LEU A 82 -10.33 -4.54 -15.22
N VAL A 83 -9.12 -5.02 -14.98
CA VAL A 83 -8.38 -4.82 -13.74
C VAL A 83 -7.08 -4.07 -14.01
N PHE A 84 -6.90 -2.94 -13.34
CA PHE A 84 -5.72 -2.09 -13.49
C PHE A 84 -4.85 -2.10 -12.22
N ASP A 85 -3.58 -2.39 -12.40
CA ASP A 85 -2.56 -2.30 -11.35
C ASP A 85 -1.81 -0.96 -11.50
N LEU A 86 -1.82 -0.12 -10.47
CA LEU A 86 -1.16 1.18 -10.48
C LEU A 86 0.32 1.11 -10.07
N GLY A 87 0.86 -0.09 -9.82
CA GLY A 87 2.23 -0.29 -9.39
C GLY A 87 2.48 0.21 -7.97
N ASN A 88 3.75 0.45 -7.62
CA ASN A 88 4.18 0.66 -6.24
C ASN A 88 3.87 -0.53 -5.32
N ASN A 89 3.93 -1.75 -5.87
CA ASN A 89 3.52 -2.95 -5.14
C ASN A 89 4.66 -3.58 -4.33
N TYR A 90 5.90 -3.26 -4.67
CA TYR A 90 7.07 -3.85 -4.02
C TYR A 90 7.45 -3.08 -2.75
N PRO A 91 8.00 -3.77 -1.73
CA PRO A 91 8.41 -3.15 -0.47
C PRO A 91 9.60 -2.20 -0.64
N GLY A 92 9.92 -1.44 0.41
CA GLY A 92 11.19 -0.72 0.51
C GLY A 92 12.41 -1.67 0.60
N LYS A 93 13.62 -1.10 0.61
CA LYS A 93 14.88 -1.87 0.74
C LYS A 93 14.95 -2.56 2.12
N GLY A 94 15.47 -3.79 2.15
CA GLY A 94 15.72 -4.57 3.37
C GLY A 94 15.49 -6.07 3.16
N TYR A 95 16.00 -6.91 4.06
CA TYR A 95 15.97 -8.38 3.92
C TYR A 95 14.57 -8.97 3.69
N ILE A 96 13.62 -8.64 4.56
CA ILE A 96 12.22 -9.13 4.46
C ILE A 96 11.57 -8.59 3.18
N GLY A 97 11.88 -7.35 2.80
CA GLY A 97 11.42 -6.76 1.55
C GLY A 97 11.91 -7.56 0.33
N ASN A 98 13.20 -7.88 0.29
CA ASN A 98 13.81 -8.67 -0.78
C ASN A 98 13.23 -10.09 -0.89
N LEU A 99 12.86 -10.71 0.24
CA LEU A 99 12.20 -12.02 0.23
C LEU A 99 10.80 -11.99 -0.37
N LYS A 100 10.09 -10.85 -0.29
CA LYS A 100 8.73 -10.70 -0.86
C LYS A 100 8.74 -10.51 -2.37
N ILE A 101 9.83 -10.00 -2.96
CA ILE A 101 9.88 -9.66 -4.39
C ILE A 101 9.46 -10.85 -5.28
N PRO A 102 10.00 -12.08 -5.13
CA PRO A 102 9.61 -13.20 -5.99
C PRO A 102 8.13 -13.58 -5.88
N PHE A 103 7.57 -13.50 -4.68
CA PHE A 103 6.18 -13.84 -4.42
C PHE A 103 5.23 -12.77 -4.94
N ILE A 104 5.56 -11.48 -4.77
CA ILE A 104 4.79 -10.37 -5.35
C ILE A 104 4.84 -10.42 -6.87
N THR A 105 5.99 -10.74 -7.47
CA THR A 105 6.11 -10.89 -8.92
C THR A 105 5.20 -12.02 -9.45
N ARG A 106 5.17 -13.19 -8.79
CA ARG A 106 4.28 -14.30 -9.17
C ARG A 106 2.81 -13.98 -8.89
N ALA A 107 2.50 -13.42 -7.73
CA ALA A 107 1.13 -13.09 -7.34
C ALA A 107 0.51 -12.05 -8.29
N ARG A 108 1.27 -11.07 -8.77
CA ARG A 108 0.80 -10.16 -9.81
C ARG A 108 0.36 -10.90 -11.07
N GLU A 109 1.07 -11.96 -11.47
CA GLU A 109 0.75 -12.72 -12.68
C GLU A 109 -0.44 -13.65 -12.47
N GLU A 110 -0.61 -14.22 -11.28
CA GLU A 110 -1.81 -14.98 -10.91
C GLU A 110 -3.05 -14.07 -10.81
N ILE A 111 -2.90 -12.85 -10.26
CA ILE A 111 -3.94 -11.81 -10.27
C ILE A 111 -4.22 -11.37 -11.70
N ALA A 112 -3.25 -11.47 -12.62
CA ALA A 112 -3.39 -11.17 -14.03
C ALA A 112 -4.09 -9.82 -14.32
N PRO A 113 -3.56 -8.67 -13.84
CA PRO A 113 -4.13 -7.37 -14.20
C PRO A 113 -4.00 -7.14 -15.70
N ASP A 114 -5.05 -6.56 -16.30
CA ASP A 114 -5.11 -6.27 -17.72
C ASP A 114 -4.09 -5.22 -18.18
N ALA A 115 -3.76 -4.29 -17.28
CA ALA A 115 -2.67 -3.34 -17.46
C ALA A 115 -2.05 -3.03 -16.09
N ALA A 116 -0.72 -2.93 -16.04
CA ALA A 116 0.00 -2.61 -14.82
C ALA A 116 1.00 -1.48 -15.04
N LEU A 117 0.82 -0.35 -14.37
CA LEU A 117 1.72 0.79 -14.49
C LEU A 117 3.13 0.43 -13.99
N LEU A 118 4.15 0.69 -14.81
CA LEU A 118 5.53 0.75 -14.29
C LEU A 118 5.60 1.96 -13.35
N ASN A 119 5.90 1.73 -12.07
CA ASN A 119 5.93 2.80 -11.07
C ASN A 119 7.28 2.88 -10.34
N TYR A 120 7.42 3.84 -9.44
CA TYR A 120 8.68 4.17 -8.78
C TYR A 120 9.29 2.96 -8.08
N SER A 121 8.49 2.20 -7.31
CA SER A 121 8.99 1.01 -6.58
C SER A 121 9.57 -0.05 -7.51
N GLU A 122 8.95 -0.25 -8.67
CA GLU A 122 9.33 -1.21 -9.68
C GLU A 122 10.63 -0.78 -10.37
N VAL A 123 10.79 0.52 -10.66
CA VAL A 123 12.01 1.07 -11.27
C VAL A 123 13.21 0.86 -10.35
N ILE A 124 13.10 1.20 -9.06
CA ILE A 124 14.22 1.06 -8.12
C ILE A 124 14.57 -0.40 -7.79
N GLN A 125 13.64 -1.35 -8.03
CA GLN A 125 13.83 -2.78 -7.79
C GLN A 125 13.89 -3.62 -9.07
N LEU A 126 14.02 -2.97 -10.23
CA LEU A 126 13.85 -3.62 -11.54
C LEU A 126 14.76 -4.84 -11.70
N SER A 127 16.02 -4.75 -11.26
CA SER A 127 16.98 -5.86 -11.29
C SER A 127 16.54 -7.07 -10.46
N ALA A 128 15.98 -6.85 -9.27
CA ALA A 128 15.49 -7.92 -8.41
C ALA A 128 14.22 -8.57 -8.99
N ILE A 129 13.29 -7.74 -9.50
CA ILE A 129 12.08 -8.18 -10.18
C ILE A 129 12.42 -9.03 -11.41
N LYS A 130 13.36 -8.57 -12.24
CA LYS A 130 13.84 -9.30 -13.42
C LYS A 130 14.39 -10.68 -13.04
N ASN A 131 15.21 -10.74 -11.99
CA ASN A 131 15.78 -12.01 -11.52
C ASN A 131 14.70 -12.96 -11.00
N ALA A 132 13.72 -12.45 -10.25
CA ALA A 132 12.57 -13.21 -9.79
C ALA A 132 11.74 -13.75 -10.96
N ALA A 133 11.36 -12.89 -11.89
CA ALA A 133 10.60 -13.24 -13.09
C ALA A 133 11.30 -14.32 -13.92
N ARG A 134 12.61 -14.18 -14.13
CA ARG A 134 13.42 -15.17 -14.86
C ARG A 134 13.41 -16.54 -14.19
N LYS A 135 13.54 -16.59 -12.86
CA LYS A 135 13.49 -17.84 -12.10
C LYS A 135 12.11 -18.51 -12.18
N ALA A 136 11.05 -17.70 -12.19
CA ALA A 136 9.68 -18.19 -12.31
C ALA A 136 9.26 -18.54 -13.75
N GLY A 137 10.09 -18.26 -14.77
CA GLY A 137 9.72 -18.45 -16.18
C GLY A 137 8.64 -17.47 -16.67
N ILE A 138 8.48 -16.36 -15.96
CA ILE A 138 7.45 -15.34 -16.18
C ILE A 138 8.06 -14.15 -16.92
N ARG A 139 7.29 -13.48 -17.77
CA ARG A 139 7.68 -12.23 -18.43
C ARG A 139 6.71 -11.09 -18.08
N PRO A 140 6.98 -10.33 -16.99
CA PRO A 140 6.12 -9.22 -16.58
C PRO A 140 6.03 -8.16 -17.69
N VAL A 141 4.82 -7.69 -17.94
CA VAL A 141 4.54 -6.61 -18.89
C VAL A 141 4.01 -5.40 -18.13
N TYR A 142 4.69 -4.27 -18.27
CA TYR A 142 4.25 -2.99 -17.69
C TYR A 142 3.74 -2.02 -18.76
N THR A 143 2.72 -1.26 -18.38
CA THR A 143 2.11 -0.19 -19.15
C THR A 143 2.80 1.12 -18.86
N ILE A 144 3.48 1.66 -19.87
CA ILE A 144 4.20 2.93 -19.76
C ILE A 144 4.37 3.54 -21.15
N SER A 145 4.15 4.84 -21.27
CA SER A 145 4.04 5.52 -22.58
C SER A 145 4.94 6.75 -22.71
N ASN A 146 5.72 7.05 -21.67
CA ASN A 146 6.71 8.12 -21.60
C ASN A 146 8.09 7.61 -21.17
N LEU A 147 8.43 6.35 -21.47
CA LEU A 147 9.81 5.88 -21.35
C LEU A 147 10.69 6.58 -22.38
N ARG A 148 11.88 7.03 -21.96
CA ARG A 148 12.99 7.32 -22.87
C ARG A 148 13.50 6.00 -23.43
N ASP A 149 14.21 6.01 -24.57
CA ASP A 149 14.74 4.82 -25.27
C ASP A 149 15.58 3.90 -24.36
N TYR A 150 14.88 3.13 -23.54
CA TYR A 150 15.43 2.11 -22.68
C TYR A 150 15.49 0.87 -23.54
N LYS A 151 16.68 0.28 -23.69
CA LYS A 151 16.81 -1.06 -24.25
C LYS A 151 15.93 -1.94 -23.40
N THR A 152 14.78 -2.34 -23.94
CA THR A 152 13.83 -3.22 -23.26
C THR A 152 14.64 -4.40 -22.75
N GLU A 153 14.79 -4.54 -21.44
CA GLU A 153 15.46 -5.71 -20.91
C GLU A 153 14.65 -6.91 -21.40
N GLY A 154 15.27 -7.87 -22.11
CA GLY A 154 14.54 -8.88 -22.88
C GLY A 154 13.52 -9.73 -22.11
N TRP A 155 13.51 -9.64 -20.78
CA TRP A 155 12.62 -10.36 -19.87
C TRP A 155 11.50 -9.52 -19.24
N ILE A 156 11.45 -8.21 -19.52
CA ILE A 156 10.36 -7.31 -19.10
C ILE A 156 9.80 -6.64 -20.34
N GLY A 157 8.49 -6.73 -20.52
CA GLY A 157 7.77 -6.04 -21.58
C GLY A 157 7.36 -4.64 -21.15
N PHE A 158 7.45 -3.68 -22.07
CA PHE A 158 6.84 -2.37 -21.91
C PHE A 158 5.88 -2.16 -23.08
N ASN A 159 4.60 -1.90 -22.81
CA ASN A 159 3.61 -1.77 -23.88
C ASN A 159 2.58 -0.68 -23.60
N TYR A 160 2.00 -0.15 -24.67
CA TYR A 160 0.64 0.41 -24.62
C TYR A 160 -0.31 -0.75 -24.91
N ALA A 161 -1.33 -0.94 -24.08
CA ALA A 161 -2.19 -2.12 -24.20
C ALA A 161 -3.54 -1.72 -24.80
N THR A 162 -3.90 -2.31 -25.94
CA THR A 162 -5.32 -2.48 -26.26
C THR A 162 -5.79 -3.67 -25.44
N VAL A 163 -6.64 -3.43 -24.45
CA VAL A 163 -7.09 -4.44 -23.51
C VAL A 163 -8.47 -4.93 -23.92
N ALA A 164 -8.61 -6.24 -24.08
CA ALA A 164 -9.86 -6.93 -24.37
C ALA A 164 -10.67 -6.38 -25.58
N GLY A 165 -10.04 -5.61 -26.47
CA GLY A 165 -10.72 -4.90 -27.56
C GLY A 165 -11.69 -3.79 -27.10
N LYS A 166 -11.64 -3.40 -25.81
CA LYS A 166 -12.55 -2.41 -25.21
C LYS A 166 -11.87 -1.11 -24.84
N SER A 167 -10.60 -1.16 -24.45
CA SER A 167 -9.87 0.02 -24.02
C SER A 167 -8.47 0.07 -24.61
N ILE A 168 -7.93 1.28 -24.67
CA ILE A 168 -6.52 1.54 -24.90
C ILE A 168 -5.94 2.22 -23.66
N VAL A 169 -4.93 1.59 -23.07
CA VAL A 169 -4.37 1.99 -21.78
C VAL A 169 -2.97 2.55 -21.97
N PHE A 170 -2.79 3.76 -21.47
CA PHE A 170 -1.51 4.47 -21.39
C PHE A 170 -1.03 4.51 -19.95
N GLY A 171 0.28 4.54 -19.76
CA GLY A 171 0.91 4.73 -18.46
C GLY A 171 1.78 5.98 -18.48
N TYR A 172 1.74 6.77 -17.41
CA TYR A 172 2.62 7.91 -17.19
C TYR A 172 3.31 7.77 -15.84
N LEU A 173 4.64 7.84 -15.84
CA LEU A 173 5.47 7.88 -14.64
C LEU A 173 6.41 9.09 -14.72
N PHE A 174 6.46 9.95 -13.71
CA PHE A 174 7.51 10.98 -13.64
C PHE A 174 7.83 11.44 -12.21
N TYR A 175 9.09 11.23 -11.81
CA TYR A 175 9.74 11.83 -10.65
C TYR A 175 11.15 12.30 -11.04
N ASN A 176 11.71 13.25 -10.29
CA ASN A 176 13.01 13.84 -10.65
C ASN A 176 14.13 12.78 -10.57
N GLU A 177 14.02 11.89 -9.61
CA GLU A 177 14.92 10.80 -9.26
C GLU A 177 15.06 9.74 -10.36
N ILE A 178 14.10 9.69 -11.29
CA ILE A 178 14.04 8.73 -12.40
C ILE A 178 13.93 9.44 -13.76
N SER A 179 14.27 10.73 -13.81
CA SER A 179 14.12 11.58 -15.01
C SER A 179 15.02 11.17 -16.19
N ASP A 180 15.98 10.29 -15.94
CA ASP A 180 16.83 9.58 -16.88
C ASP A 180 16.10 8.43 -17.60
N VAL A 181 15.11 7.82 -16.96
CA VAL A 181 14.32 6.69 -17.50
C VAL A 181 13.06 7.17 -18.21
N VAL A 182 12.44 8.25 -17.73
CA VAL A 182 11.15 8.75 -18.23
C VAL A 182 11.23 10.20 -18.72
N GLU A 183 10.40 10.54 -19.71
CA GLU A 183 10.23 11.91 -20.17
C GLU A 183 9.08 12.60 -19.42
N GLN A 184 9.29 13.85 -19.03
CA GLN A 184 8.22 14.67 -18.45
C GLN A 184 7.18 15.02 -19.51
N VAL A 185 5.91 15.14 -19.12
CA VAL A 185 4.85 15.61 -20.02
C VAL A 185 5.22 16.93 -20.70
N ASN A 186 5.06 16.94 -22.01
CA ASN A 186 5.34 18.09 -22.88
C ASN A 186 4.45 18.00 -24.14
N GLY A 187 4.44 19.07 -24.95
CA GLY A 187 3.58 19.14 -26.14
C GLY A 187 3.86 18.05 -27.18
N ARG A 188 5.11 17.58 -27.30
CA ARG A 188 5.49 16.50 -28.22
C ARG A 188 4.90 15.16 -27.77
N LEU A 189 4.98 14.85 -26.48
CA LEU A 189 4.40 13.63 -25.90
C LEU A 189 2.88 13.62 -26.08
N LEU A 190 2.21 14.74 -25.77
CA LEU A 190 0.76 14.86 -25.92
C LEU A 190 0.31 14.70 -27.37
N ALA A 191 1.05 15.29 -28.34
CA ALA A 191 0.77 15.12 -29.76
C ALA A 191 0.92 13.64 -30.18
N LYS A 192 1.98 12.97 -29.73
CA LYS A 192 2.22 11.53 -29.99
C LYS A 192 1.08 10.67 -29.44
N TRP A 193 0.60 10.96 -28.23
CA TRP A 193 -0.56 10.28 -27.65
C TRP A 193 -1.84 10.55 -28.45
N ALA A 194 -2.12 11.79 -28.79
CA ALA A 194 -3.29 12.16 -29.58
C ALA A 194 -3.32 11.43 -30.93
N ASP A 195 -2.21 11.38 -31.65
CA ASP A 195 -2.13 10.69 -32.94
C ASP A 195 -2.29 9.18 -32.83
N LYS A 196 -1.84 8.58 -31.73
CA LYS A 196 -2.08 7.16 -31.45
C LYS A 196 -3.55 6.90 -31.13
N LEU A 197 -4.16 7.72 -30.26
CA LEU A 197 -5.55 7.57 -29.83
C LEU A 197 -6.55 7.78 -30.97
N LYS A 198 -6.26 8.66 -31.93
CA LYS A 198 -7.08 8.85 -33.16
C LYS A 198 -7.29 7.55 -33.94
N LYS A 199 -6.38 6.57 -33.83
CA LYS A 199 -6.49 5.27 -34.51
C LYS A 199 -7.48 4.31 -33.83
N TYR A 200 -7.94 4.64 -32.63
CA TYR A 200 -8.82 3.80 -31.81
C TYR A 200 -10.03 4.59 -31.28
N PRO A 201 -10.86 5.21 -32.15
CA PRO A 201 -11.94 6.10 -31.73
C PRO A 201 -13.06 5.39 -30.94
N HIS A 202 -13.18 4.07 -31.10
CA HIS A 202 -14.19 3.22 -30.46
C HIS A 202 -13.76 2.63 -29.11
N LEU A 203 -12.49 2.80 -28.71
CA LEU A 203 -11.99 2.28 -27.45
C LEU A 203 -12.09 3.32 -26.34
N ALA A 204 -12.33 2.86 -25.12
CA ALA A 204 -12.17 3.68 -23.92
C ALA A 204 -10.68 4.05 -23.75
N LYS A 205 -10.40 5.34 -23.54
CA LYS A 205 -9.04 5.87 -23.44
C LYS A 205 -8.69 6.01 -21.96
N VAL A 206 -7.84 5.12 -21.46
CA VAL A 206 -7.49 5.06 -20.03
C VAL A 206 -6.05 5.52 -19.82
N LEU A 207 -5.81 6.32 -18.80
CA LEU A 207 -4.47 6.67 -18.32
C LEU A 207 -4.26 6.20 -16.89
N LEU A 208 -3.22 5.38 -16.70
CA LEU A 208 -2.64 5.08 -15.40
C LEU A 208 -1.56 6.12 -15.11
N PHE A 209 -1.70 6.87 -14.03
CA PHE A 209 -0.90 8.07 -13.75
C PHE A 209 -0.14 7.96 -12.43
N SER A 210 1.17 8.20 -12.49
CA SER A 210 2.04 8.38 -11.33
C SER A 210 2.97 9.56 -11.57
N GLY A 211 2.75 10.67 -10.88
CA GLY A 211 3.58 11.86 -11.08
C GLY A 211 3.09 13.08 -10.32
N LYS A 212 3.68 14.22 -10.64
CA LYS A 212 3.40 15.50 -9.97
C LYS A 212 2.06 16.08 -10.40
N GLU A 213 1.37 16.78 -9.49
CA GLU A 213 0.09 17.45 -9.77
C GLU A 213 0.14 18.41 -10.98
N LYS A 214 1.28 19.09 -11.17
CA LYS A 214 1.48 19.96 -12.34
C LYS A 214 1.36 19.21 -13.66
N ASP A 215 1.84 17.97 -13.71
CA ASP A 215 1.82 17.15 -14.93
C ASP A 215 0.40 16.63 -15.15
N LEU A 216 -0.30 16.20 -14.09
CA LEU A 216 -1.70 15.81 -14.15
C LEU A 216 -2.58 16.94 -14.70
N LYS A 217 -2.35 18.17 -14.24
CA LYS A 217 -3.07 19.36 -14.74
C LYS A 217 -2.89 19.56 -16.25
N ILE A 218 -1.65 19.44 -16.74
CA ILE A 218 -1.33 19.56 -18.18
C ILE A 218 -2.01 18.45 -18.99
N ILE A 219 -1.92 17.21 -18.54
CA ILE A 219 -2.52 16.05 -19.22
C ILE A 219 -4.04 16.18 -19.30
N ARG A 220 -4.68 16.62 -18.21
CA ARG A 220 -6.13 16.82 -18.16
C ARG A 220 -6.60 17.95 -19.08
N GLN A 221 -5.84 19.03 -19.17
CA GLN A 221 -6.13 20.12 -20.11
C GLN A 221 -6.05 19.67 -21.57
N ALA A 222 -5.25 18.65 -21.88
CA ALA A 222 -5.19 18.07 -23.22
C ALA A 222 -6.44 17.25 -23.61
N ASN A 223 -7.27 16.87 -22.62
CA ASN A 223 -8.55 16.17 -22.82
C ASN A 223 -8.46 14.92 -23.71
N LEU A 224 -7.40 14.12 -23.53
CA LEU A 224 -7.12 12.94 -24.35
C LEU A 224 -7.71 11.64 -23.80
N PHE A 225 -8.05 11.59 -22.51
CA PHE A 225 -8.42 10.34 -21.82
C PHE A 225 -9.83 10.46 -21.23
N ASP A 226 -10.58 9.35 -21.33
CA ASP A 226 -11.93 9.23 -20.79
C ASP A 226 -11.88 8.87 -19.29
N LEU A 227 -10.81 8.17 -18.86
CA LEU A 227 -10.58 7.76 -17.47
C LEU A 227 -9.11 7.99 -17.09
N ILE A 228 -8.88 8.62 -15.93
CA ILE A 228 -7.55 8.74 -15.33
C ILE A 228 -7.58 8.11 -13.93
N ILE A 229 -6.70 7.14 -13.71
CA ILE A 229 -6.50 6.51 -12.41
C ILE A 229 -5.10 6.84 -11.94
N LYS A 230 -4.98 7.31 -10.70
CA LYS A 230 -3.76 7.87 -10.14
C LYS A 230 -3.25 7.00 -8.99
N SER A 231 -1.93 6.83 -8.93
CA SER A 231 -1.19 6.34 -7.76
C SER A 231 -0.73 7.47 -6.85
N HIS A 232 -0.34 7.14 -5.64
CA HIS A 232 0.35 8.06 -4.75
C HIS A 232 1.78 8.34 -5.21
N SER A 233 2.34 9.45 -4.72
CA SER A 233 3.72 9.84 -5.00
C SER A 233 4.65 9.44 -3.86
N PRO A 234 5.87 8.96 -4.16
CA PRO A 234 6.91 8.77 -3.17
C PRO A 234 7.45 10.13 -2.64
N PRO A 235 8.13 10.14 -1.48
CA PRO A 235 8.30 9.00 -0.57
C PRO A 235 6.97 8.63 0.08
N PHE A 236 6.65 7.34 0.11
CA PHE A 236 5.49 6.87 0.87
C PHE A 236 5.80 6.99 2.36
N LYS A 237 4.76 7.23 3.17
CA LYS A 237 4.92 7.21 4.63
C LYS A 237 5.39 5.82 5.05
N GLU A 238 6.42 5.75 5.90
CA GLU A 238 6.87 4.49 6.50
C GLU A 238 5.76 3.78 7.28
N GLU A 239 4.80 4.56 7.81
CA GLU A 239 3.63 4.03 8.51
C GLU A 239 2.32 4.54 7.91
N ILE A 240 1.41 3.60 7.66
CA ILE A 240 0.05 3.87 7.21
C ILE A 240 -0.85 3.97 8.45
N GLY A 241 -1.42 5.16 8.64
CA GLY A 241 -2.27 5.54 9.75
C GLY A 241 -3.70 4.96 9.68
N GLU A 242 -4.55 5.38 10.62
CA GLU A 242 -6.00 5.10 10.59
C GLU A 242 -6.57 5.68 9.30
N ILE A 243 -7.61 5.06 8.75
CA ILE A 243 -8.33 5.65 7.62
C ILE A 243 -9.04 6.90 8.16
N THR A 244 -8.61 8.08 7.73
CA THR A 244 -9.19 9.35 8.17
C THR A 244 -10.30 9.80 7.24
N GLN A 245 -11.21 10.65 7.74
CA GLN A 245 -12.22 11.27 6.88
C GLN A 245 -11.61 12.14 5.78
N GLU A 246 -10.45 12.75 6.05
CA GLU A 246 -9.67 13.51 5.07
C GLU A 246 -9.19 12.61 3.93
N GLU A 247 -8.68 11.41 4.25
CA GLU A 247 -8.29 10.43 3.24
C GLU A 247 -9.49 9.93 2.44
N ILE A 248 -10.59 9.58 3.09
CA ILE A 248 -11.82 9.19 2.38
C ILE A 248 -12.28 10.30 1.42
N ASN A 249 -12.21 11.55 1.86
CA ASN A 249 -12.57 12.69 1.02
C ASN A 249 -11.57 12.94 -0.12
N SER A 250 -10.28 12.66 0.08
CA SER A 250 -9.26 12.83 -0.98
C SER A 250 -9.33 11.73 -2.05
N LEU A 251 -9.88 10.55 -1.70
CA LEU A 251 -10.11 9.45 -2.63
C LEU A 251 -11.40 9.61 -3.45
N LYS A 252 -12.31 10.51 -3.06
CA LYS A 252 -13.50 10.82 -3.86
C LYS A 252 -13.07 11.32 -5.24
N PRO A 253 -13.66 10.80 -6.33
CA PRO A 253 -13.25 11.18 -7.68
C PRO A 253 -13.39 12.69 -7.88
N TYR A 254 -12.31 13.36 -8.27
CA TYR A 254 -12.32 14.79 -8.54
C TYR A 254 -12.04 15.04 -10.02
N LEU A 255 -13.06 15.59 -10.70
CA LEU A 255 -13.02 15.90 -12.12
C LEU A 255 -12.56 14.71 -13.00
N GLY A 256 -13.13 13.53 -12.73
CA GLY A 256 -12.86 12.30 -13.49
C GLY A 256 -11.54 11.60 -13.17
N VAL A 257 -10.81 12.05 -12.14
CA VAL A 257 -9.60 11.38 -11.66
C VAL A 257 -9.92 10.54 -10.43
N TYR A 258 -9.58 9.26 -10.48
CA TYR A 258 -9.69 8.31 -9.38
C TYR A 258 -8.30 8.07 -8.77
N THR A 259 -8.21 7.84 -7.46
CA THR A 259 -6.94 7.56 -6.80
C THR A 259 -7.03 6.23 -6.06
N VAL A 260 -6.06 5.32 -6.24
CA VAL A 260 -6.04 4.04 -5.52
C VAL A 260 -5.70 4.26 -4.04
N PRO A 261 -6.25 3.50 -3.08
CA PRO A 261 -5.95 3.69 -1.66
C PRO A 261 -4.50 3.35 -1.30
N LEU A 262 -3.88 4.17 -0.46
CA LEU A 262 -2.51 3.94 -0.02
C LEU A 262 -2.37 2.63 0.77
N GLY A 263 -1.30 1.89 0.52
CA GLY A 263 -0.99 0.64 1.22
C GLY A 263 -1.71 -0.58 0.68
N GLY A 264 -2.40 -0.48 -0.45
CA GLY A 264 -3.27 -1.55 -0.93
C GLY A 264 -4.42 -1.85 0.03
N ARG A 265 -4.91 -0.83 0.76
CA ARG A 265 -5.98 -0.98 1.77
C ARG A 265 -7.38 -1.19 1.18
N GLY A 266 -7.54 -0.89 -0.10
CA GLY A 266 -8.81 -0.97 -0.80
C GLY A 266 -8.64 -1.09 -2.29
N ILE A 267 -9.78 -1.21 -2.97
CA ILE A 267 -9.89 -1.26 -4.42
C ILE A 267 -10.90 -0.20 -4.87
N ILE A 268 -10.63 0.46 -5.99
CA ILE A 268 -11.55 1.45 -6.58
C ILE A 268 -12.12 0.89 -7.88
N GLY A 269 -13.28 1.39 -8.30
CA GLY A 269 -13.85 1.00 -9.58
C GLY A 269 -15.33 1.32 -9.71
N ASN A 270 -15.83 1.40 -10.94
CA ASN A 270 -17.22 1.79 -11.19
C ASN A 270 -18.24 0.69 -10.85
N ILE A 271 -17.78 -0.53 -10.57
CA ILE A 271 -18.65 -1.62 -10.07
C ILE A 271 -18.73 -1.65 -8.54
N THR A 272 -17.94 -0.84 -7.85
CA THR A 272 -17.99 -0.75 -6.38
C THR A 272 -19.08 0.24 -5.96
N PRO A 273 -19.81 0.02 -4.84
CA PRO A 273 -20.98 0.82 -4.49
C PRO A 273 -20.73 2.34 -4.41
N GLU A 274 -19.55 2.75 -3.93
CA GLU A 274 -19.18 4.16 -3.75
C GLU A 274 -17.98 4.57 -4.63
N GLY A 275 -17.61 3.76 -5.62
CA GLY A 275 -16.36 3.96 -6.39
C GLY A 275 -15.09 3.55 -5.64
N LEU A 276 -15.22 3.10 -4.38
CA LEU A 276 -14.18 2.63 -3.47
C LEU A 276 -14.73 1.53 -2.57
N GLU A 277 -13.95 0.48 -2.34
CA GLU A 277 -14.20 -0.55 -1.34
C GLU A 277 -12.97 -0.72 -0.43
N TRP A 278 -13.18 -0.58 0.88
CA TRP A 278 -12.15 -0.83 1.89
C TRP A 278 -12.14 -2.31 2.28
N LEU A 279 -11.00 -2.98 2.11
CA LEU A 279 -10.94 -4.44 2.20
C LEU A 279 -10.69 -4.91 3.63
N SER A 280 -11.71 -4.85 4.47
CA SER A 280 -11.70 -5.35 5.85
C SER A 280 -11.63 -6.88 5.94
N GLN A 281 -11.70 -7.43 7.16
CA GLN A 281 -11.70 -8.88 7.42
C GLN A 281 -12.83 -9.66 6.72
N VAL A 282 -13.92 -9.00 6.30
CA VAL A 282 -15.03 -9.62 5.54
C VAL A 282 -14.56 -10.22 4.22
N TYR A 283 -13.43 -9.73 3.69
CA TYR A 283 -12.80 -10.22 2.47
C TYR A 283 -11.72 -11.30 2.73
N ASN A 284 -11.68 -11.92 3.92
CA ASN A 284 -10.87 -13.11 4.18
C ASN A 284 -11.51 -14.36 3.53
N ARG A 285 -11.63 -14.34 2.20
CA ARG A 285 -12.10 -15.45 1.37
C ARG A 285 -10.92 -16.19 0.76
N THR A 286 -11.21 -17.30 0.08
CA THR A 286 -10.23 -17.97 -0.77
C THR A 286 -9.77 -17.03 -1.88
N SER A 287 -8.48 -17.08 -2.17
CA SER A 287 -7.81 -16.22 -3.13
C SER A 287 -6.96 -17.07 -4.06
N THR A 288 -6.87 -16.71 -5.35
CA THR A 288 -6.01 -17.43 -6.31
C THR A 288 -4.55 -17.46 -5.86
N ILE A 289 -4.10 -16.48 -5.07
CA ILE A 289 -2.72 -16.41 -4.57
C ILE A 289 -2.51 -17.15 -3.25
N ASP A 290 -3.52 -17.78 -2.65
CA ASP A 290 -3.38 -18.51 -1.38
C ASP A 290 -2.24 -19.55 -1.39
N PRO A 291 -2.04 -20.35 -2.45
CA PRO A 291 -0.89 -21.26 -2.52
C PRO A 291 0.47 -20.55 -2.47
N LEU A 292 0.57 -19.33 -3.04
CA LEU A 292 1.80 -18.52 -2.96
C LEU A 292 2.02 -17.99 -1.54
N MET A 293 0.94 -17.69 -0.80
CA MET A 293 1.03 -17.30 0.60
C MET A 293 1.62 -18.44 1.44
N GLU A 294 1.11 -19.66 1.23
CA GLU A 294 1.60 -20.86 1.92
C GLU A 294 3.06 -21.17 1.56
N GLU A 295 3.43 -21.05 0.28
CA GLU A 295 4.81 -21.20 -0.17
C GLU A 295 5.74 -20.15 0.46
N TYR A 296 5.31 -18.89 0.52
CA TYR A 296 6.06 -17.82 1.18
C TYR A 296 6.29 -18.13 2.67
N ASP A 297 5.23 -18.50 3.39
CA ASP A 297 5.31 -18.86 4.81
C ASP A 297 6.22 -20.09 5.03
N PHE A 298 6.18 -21.06 4.09
CA PHE A 298 7.06 -22.22 4.12
C PHE A 298 8.52 -21.84 3.87
N ASP A 299 8.83 -21.11 2.81
CA ASP A 299 10.18 -20.66 2.47
C ASP A 299 10.78 -19.78 3.57
N LEU A 300 9.96 -18.94 4.20
CA LEU A 300 10.34 -18.21 5.41
C LEU A 300 10.73 -19.16 6.54
N SER A 301 9.91 -20.19 6.80
CA SER A 301 10.17 -21.16 7.88
C SER A 301 11.43 -22.01 7.63
N VAL A 302 11.67 -22.46 6.39
CA VAL A 302 12.83 -23.26 6.00
C VAL A 302 14.09 -22.42 6.01
N SER A 303 14.00 -21.20 5.49
CA SER A 303 15.14 -20.32 5.46
C SER A 303 15.51 -19.84 6.88
N ALA A 304 14.58 -19.87 7.84
CA ALA A 304 14.87 -19.73 9.27
C ALA A 304 15.54 -20.98 9.89
N SER A 305 15.34 -22.18 9.32
CA SER A 305 15.92 -23.43 9.82
C SER A 305 17.25 -23.85 9.16
N ARG A 306 17.62 -23.26 8.02
CA ARG A 306 18.79 -23.65 7.19
C ARG A 306 20.13 -23.01 7.60
N GLU A 307 20.13 -22.03 8.49
CA GLU A 307 21.37 -21.56 9.11
C GLU A 307 21.77 -22.50 10.24
N ASP A 308 23.06 -22.77 10.41
CA ASP A 308 23.66 -23.65 11.41
C ASP A 308 23.09 -23.37 12.83
N THR A 309 22.01 -24.09 13.14
CA THR A 309 21.15 -23.83 14.31
C THR A 309 21.90 -24.09 15.59
N GLN A 310 22.92 -24.95 15.58
CA GLN A 310 23.73 -25.25 16.74
C GLN A 310 24.66 -24.07 17.06
N THR A 311 25.44 -23.61 16.09
CA THR A 311 26.42 -22.53 16.28
C THR A 311 25.73 -21.19 16.58
N LYS A 312 24.58 -20.91 15.94
CA LYS A 312 23.78 -19.70 16.24
C LYS A 312 23.11 -19.78 17.61
N LYS A 313 22.61 -20.95 18.01
CA LYS A 313 22.03 -21.17 19.36
C LYS A 313 23.10 -21.08 20.44
N GLU A 314 24.28 -21.64 20.23
CA GLU A 314 25.43 -21.51 21.13
C GLU A 314 25.89 -20.06 21.25
N MET A 315 25.94 -19.33 20.14
CA MET A 315 26.18 -17.87 20.14
C MET A 315 25.10 -17.12 20.92
N LEU A 316 23.81 -17.41 20.72
CA LEU A 316 22.73 -16.76 21.45
C LEU A 316 22.79 -17.07 22.95
N LEU A 317 23.03 -18.33 23.31
CA LEU A 317 23.20 -18.76 24.70
C LEU A 317 24.45 -18.18 25.35
N SER A 318 25.47 -17.77 24.57
CA SER A 318 26.68 -17.14 25.10
C SER A 318 26.53 -15.64 25.40
N ILE A 319 25.51 -14.98 24.84
CA ILE A 319 25.27 -13.53 25.03
C ILE A 319 23.97 -13.19 25.77
N PHE A 320 22.97 -14.08 25.74
CA PHE A 320 21.71 -13.92 26.47
C PHE A 320 21.68 -14.78 27.75
N SER A 321 20.93 -14.32 28.75
CA SER A 321 20.72 -14.99 30.04
C SER A 321 19.31 -15.54 30.20
N GLY A 322 18.31 -14.88 29.62
CA GLY A 322 16.89 -15.13 29.76
C GLY A 322 16.26 -14.48 31.00
N ALA A 323 14.97 -14.16 30.89
CA ALA A 323 14.22 -13.42 31.91
C ALA A 323 14.25 -14.11 33.29
N LYS A 324 14.19 -15.45 33.34
CA LYS A 324 14.27 -16.20 34.60
C LYS A 324 15.58 -15.93 35.35
N LYS A 325 16.71 -15.85 34.63
CA LYS A 325 18.02 -15.57 35.22
C LYS A 325 18.10 -14.13 35.73
N CYS A 326 17.49 -13.18 35.02
CA CYS A 326 17.36 -11.80 35.50
C CYS A 326 16.58 -11.73 36.82
N GLY A 327 15.49 -12.50 36.94
CA GLY A 327 14.65 -12.53 38.14
C GLY A 327 15.31 -13.10 39.41
N GLU A 328 16.48 -13.74 39.31
CA GLU A 328 17.25 -14.17 40.48
C GLU A 328 17.84 -12.97 41.26
N CYS A 329 18.16 -11.86 40.56
CA CYS A 329 18.65 -10.62 41.17
C CYS A 329 17.61 -9.49 41.14
N HIS A 330 16.71 -9.49 40.14
CA HIS A 330 15.69 -8.47 39.89
C HIS A 330 14.28 -9.04 40.10
N ALA A 331 14.00 -9.49 41.33
CA ALA A 331 12.79 -10.24 41.64
C ALA A 331 11.50 -9.41 41.46
N GLU A 332 11.53 -8.13 41.84
CA GLU A 332 10.38 -7.24 41.74
C GLU A 332 10.04 -6.91 40.28
N GLU A 333 11.06 -6.58 39.49
CA GLU A 333 10.95 -6.27 38.07
C GLU A 333 10.51 -7.50 37.26
N TYR A 334 11.03 -8.67 37.60
CA TYR A 334 10.61 -9.94 37.01
C TYR A 334 9.12 -10.25 37.32
N ALA A 335 8.68 -10.01 38.55
CA ALA A 335 7.28 -10.19 38.92
C ALA A 335 6.34 -9.20 38.20
N LEU A 336 6.79 -7.96 37.95
CA LEU A 336 6.07 -7.00 37.11
C LEU A 336 6.00 -7.47 35.65
N TRP A 337 7.12 -7.94 35.09
CA TRP A 337 7.18 -8.46 33.72
C TRP A 337 6.25 -9.66 33.51
N LEU A 338 6.21 -10.63 34.45
CA LEU A 338 5.32 -11.81 34.38
C LEU A 338 3.83 -11.46 34.31
N LYS A 339 3.43 -10.29 34.83
CA LYS A 339 2.04 -9.80 34.76
C LYS A 339 1.75 -9.06 33.46
N SER A 340 2.78 -8.65 32.72
CA SER A 340 2.64 -7.90 31.47
C SER A 340 2.25 -8.79 30.29
N ARG A 341 1.74 -8.15 29.23
CA ARG A 341 1.47 -8.83 27.94
C ARG A 341 2.74 -9.32 27.25
N HIS A 342 3.89 -8.69 27.51
CA HIS A 342 5.17 -9.08 26.92
C HIS A 342 5.60 -10.50 27.33
N SER A 343 5.33 -10.92 28.57
CA SER A 343 5.60 -12.29 29.04
C SER A 343 4.70 -13.37 28.43
N LYS A 344 3.67 -12.98 27.67
CA LYS A 344 2.69 -13.86 27.02
C LYS A 344 2.57 -13.56 25.52
N ALA A 345 3.55 -12.86 24.95
CA ALA A 345 3.47 -12.34 23.60
C ALA A 345 3.34 -13.45 22.54
N TYR A 346 3.94 -14.61 22.75
CA TYR A 346 3.84 -15.74 21.81
C TYR A 346 2.41 -16.29 21.70
N ASP A 347 1.63 -16.25 22.78
CA ASP A 347 0.27 -16.81 22.78
C ASP A 347 -0.65 -16.05 21.81
N SER A 348 -0.39 -14.75 21.60
CA SER A 348 -1.10 -13.97 20.57
C SER A 348 -0.74 -14.35 19.13
N LEU A 349 0.42 -14.96 18.88
CA LEU A 349 0.75 -15.52 17.57
C LEU A 349 -0.03 -16.82 17.34
N LYS A 350 -0.09 -17.70 18.35
CA LYS A 350 -0.85 -18.96 18.28
C LYS A 350 -2.31 -18.74 17.96
N GLY A 351 -2.94 -17.77 18.64
CA GLY A 351 -4.35 -17.45 18.39
C GLY A 351 -4.66 -16.99 16.97
N ARG A 352 -3.64 -16.70 16.16
CA ARG A 352 -3.75 -16.17 14.79
C ARG A 352 -3.04 -17.03 13.73
N GLY A 353 -2.42 -18.15 14.11
CA GLY A 353 -1.62 -18.97 13.20
C GLY A 353 -0.38 -18.26 12.66
N LYS A 354 0.20 -17.30 13.41
CA LYS A 354 1.34 -16.47 12.98
C LYS A 354 2.66 -16.84 13.66
N GLU A 355 2.78 -18.02 14.26
CA GLU A 355 3.96 -18.47 15.01
C GLU A 355 5.23 -18.56 14.16
N LYS A 356 5.07 -18.69 12.83
CA LYS A 356 6.17 -18.79 11.87
C LYS A 356 6.39 -17.51 11.06
N SER A 357 5.55 -16.48 11.24
CA SER A 357 5.67 -15.24 10.47
C SER A 357 6.87 -14.43 10.95
N ILE A 358 7.88 -14.27 10.09
CA ILE A 358 9.09 -13.49 10.40
C ILE A 358 8.74 -12.04 10.78
N GLU A 359 7.69 -11.50 10.16
CA GLU A 359 7.19 -10.15 10.43
C GLU A 359 6.60 -10.01 11.85
N CYS A 360 6.14 -11.13 12.43
CA CYS A 360 5.56 -11.16 13.77
C CYS A 360 6.58 -11.59 14.84
N ILE A 361 7.47 -12.56 14.55
CA ILE A 361 8.40 -13.09 15.57
C ILE A 361 9.35 -12.04 16.12
N GLY A 362 9.77 -11.06 15.32
CA GLY A 362 10.67 -9.99 15.79
C GLY A 362 10.09 -9.13 16.91
N CYS A 363 8.75 -9.11 17.06
CA CYS A 363 8.06 -8.35 18.10
C CYS A 363 7.38 -9.19 19.17
N HIS A 364 7.25 -10.49 18.94
CA HIS A 364 6.55 -11.41 19.86
C HIS A 364 7.48 -12.42 20.53
N LEU A 365 8.73 -12.51 20.07
CA LEU A 365 9.78 -13.35 20.64
C LEU A 365 11.01 -12.49 20.98
N THR A 366 11.90 -13.02 21.82
CA THR A 366 13.21 -12.40 22.04
C THR A 366 14.15 -12.84 20.94
N THR A 367 14.56 -11.87 20.12
CA THR A 367 15.44 -12.07 18.98
C THR A 367 16.66 -11.17 19.06
N ILE A 368 17.74 -11.56 18.38
CA ILE A 368 18.81 -10.62 18.03
C ILE A 368 18.59 -10.14 16.60
N GLU A 369 18.58 -8.83 16.44
CA GLU A 369 18.61 -8.17 15.13
C GLU A 369 20.07 -8.13 14.68
N LYS A 370 20.36 -8.69 13.51
CA LYS A 370 21.52 -8.33 12.70
C LYS A 370 20.96 -7.53 11.52
N ASP A 371 21.62 -6.43 11.17
CA ASP A 371 21.27 -5.68 9.96
C ASP A 371 21.24 -6.64 8.75
N ASP A 372 20.19 -6.53 7.94
CA ASP A 372 19.95 -7.32 6.72
C ASP A 372 19.84 -8.86 6.87
N ASP A 373 19.68 -9.39 8.10
CA ASP A 373 19.53 -10.83 8.36
C ASP A 373 18.16 -11.18 8.99
N LYS A 374 17.81 -12.48 8.95
CA LYS A 374 16.68 -13.01 9.73
C LYS A 374 16.88 -12.79 11.23
N PRO A 375 15.84 -12.38 11.96
CA PRO A 375 15.90 -12.31 13.42
C PRO A 375 16.17 -13.72 13.99
N ALA A 376 17.26 -13.86 14.74
CA ALA A 376 17.59 -15.13 15.37
C ALA A 376 16.85 -15.23 16.71
N VAL A 377 16.00 -16.24 16.86
CA VAL A 377 15.16 -16.42 18.05
C VAL A 377 15.99 -17.01 19.18
N PHE A 378 16.17 -16.23 20.24
CA PHE A 378 16.76 -16.71 21.50
C PHE A 378 15.72 -17.45 22.34
N GLY A 379 14.53 -16.88 22.49
CA GLY A 379 13.55 -17.41 23.44
C GLY A 379 12.12 -16.99 23.19
N LYS A 380 11.21 -17.74 23.82
CA LYS A 380 9.78 -17.47 23.83
C LYS A 380 9.49 -16.12 24.50
N ASP A 381 8.47 -15.42 23.99
CA ASP A 381 7.91 -14.18 24.51
C ASP A 381 8.88 -12.98 24.46
N VAL A 382 8.39 -11.78 24.76
CA VAL A 382 9.23 -10.57 24.82
C VAL A 382 9.87 -10.51 26.21
N GLN A 383 11.12 -10.99 26.32
CA GLN A 383 11.89 -11.03 27.58
C GLN A 383 12.58 -9.70 27.90
N CYS A 384 13.15 -9.60 29.12
CA CYS A 384 13.90 -8.43 29.61
C CYS A 384 14.94 -7.93 28.60
N GLU A 385 15.66 -8.88 27.98
CA GLU A 385 16.75 -8.61 27.06
C GLU A 385 16.27 -8.12 25.68
N THR A 386 14.96 -8.22 25.38
CA THR A 386 14.39 -7.51 24.23
C THR A 386 14.48 -6.00 24.46
N CYS A 387 14.26 -5.50 25.68
CA CYS A 387 14.32 -4.06 25.97
C CYS A 387 15.73 -3.58 26.32
N HIS A 388 16.44 -4.34 27.14
CA HIS A 388 17.74 -3.95 27.70
C HIS A 388 18.96 -4.43 26.88
N GLY A 389 18.72 -5.27 25.87
CA GLY A 389 19.77 -5.96 25.12
C GLY A 389 20.29 -7.22 25.84
N PRO A 390 21.26 -7.93 25.23
CA PRO A 390 21.81 -9.17 25.80
C PRO A 390 22.49 -8.92 27.15
N GLY A 391 22.13 -9.72 28.16
CA GLY A 391 22.47 -9.51 29.56
C GLY A 391 23.43 -10.54 30.16
N ARG A 392 24.04 -11.42 29.36
CA ARG A 392 24.97 -12.44 29.89
C ARG A 392 26.19 -11.86 30.59
N ALA A 393 26.82 -10.86 29.97
CA ALA A 393 27.96 -10.17 30.58
C ALA A 393 27.58 -9.46 31.90
N HIS A 394 26.39 -8.83 31.94
CA HIS A 394 25.86 -8.23 33.16
C HIS A 394 25.60 -9.28 34.25
N ALA A 395 24.95 -10.40 33.92
CA ALA A 395 24.68 -11.46 34.87
C ALA A 395 25.95 -12.08 35.47
N SER A 396 27.06 -12.09 34.71
CA SER A 396 28.37 -12.55 35.20
C SER A 396 29.14 -11.50 35.98
N SER A 397 28.90 -10.21 35.77
CA SER A 397 29.66 -9.11 36.40
C SER A 397 28.78 -7.85 36.58
N PRO A 398 27.78 -7.90 37.47
CA PRO A 398 26.70 -6.89 37.55
C PRO A 398 27.17 -5.51 38.04
N ILE A 399 28.31 -5.47 38.73
CA ILE A 399 28.92 -4.22 39.21
C ILE A 399 29.66 -3.52 38.05
N GLN A 400 30.47 -4.27 37.28
CA GLN A 400 31.31 -3.70 36.22
C GLN A 400 30.57 -3.50 34.89
N THR A 401 29.59 -4.36 34.58
CA THR A 401 28.83 -4.31 33.33
C THR A 401 27.41 -3.87 33.62
N LYS A 402 26.99 -2.71 33.13
CA LYS A 402 25.62 -2.20 33.27
C LYS A 402 24.77 -2.57 32.07
N MET A 403 23.48 -2.81 32.30
CA MET A 403 22.49 -2.98 31.23
C MET A 403 22.19 -1.64 30.56
N LYS A 404 21.72 -1.70 29.30
CA LYS A 404 21.28 -0.48 28.59
C LYS A 404 20.01 0.06 29.22
N ALA A 405 19.94 1.39 29.31
CA ALA A 405 18.70 2.08 29.65
C ALA A 405 17.69 1.94 28.50
N VAL A 406 16.43 1.70 28.87
CA VAL A 406 15.33 1.61 27.90
C VAL A 406 14.87 3.02 27.55
N THR A 407 14.71 3.27 26.25
CA THR A 407 14.17 4.53 25.72
C THR A 407 12.88 4.24 24.96
N GLU A 408 12.08 5.29 24.74
CA GLU A 408 10.86 5.21 23.92
C GLU A 408 11.11 4.58 22.55
N LYS A 409 12.26 4.89 21.93
CA LYS A 409 12.67 4.31 20.65
C LYS A 409 12.62 2.78 20.66
N ARG A 410 12.92 2.13 21.80
CA ARG A 410 12.86 0.67 21.87
C ARG A 410 11.42 0.14 21.84
N CYS A 411 10.47 0.86 22.41
CA CYS A 411 9.05 0.51 22.34
C CYS A 411 8.52 0.67 20.91
N LEU A 412 8.88 1.76 20.23
CA LEU A 412 8.43 2.09 18.88
C LEU A 412 8.92 1.11 17.80
N PHE A 413 9.92 0.27 18.09
CA PHE A 413 10.32 -0.82 17.21
C PHE A 413 9.16 -1.80 16.91
N CYS A 414 8.30 -2.05 17.91
CA CYS A 414 7.15 -2.94 17.78
C CYS A 414 5.81 -2.24 17.87
N HIS A 415 5.73 -1.16 18.64
CA HIS A 415 4.53 -0.35 18.78
C HIS A 415 4.47 0.76 17.72
N THR A 416 4.39 0.34 16.47
CA THR A 416 4.05 1.23 15.34
C THR A 416 2.54 1.44 15.29
N PHE A 417 2.08 2.44 14.53
CA PHE A 417 0.65 2.64 14.34
C PHE A 417 -0.02 1.40 13.76
N GLN A 418 0.60 0.76 12.75
CA GLN A 418 0.08 -0.43 12.08
C GLN A 418 -0.14 -1.60 13.03
N ARG A 419 0.78 -1.80 13.99
CA ARG A 419 0.77 -2.94 14.92
C ARG A 419 0.02 -2.64 16.22
N SER A 420 0.04 -1.40 16.68
CA SER A 420 -0.48 -1.00 17.98
C SER A 420 -1.01 0.45 17.96
N PRO A 421 -2.11 0.74 17.24
CA PRO A 421 -2.58 2.11 16.98
C PRO A 421 -2.95 2.89 18.24
N HIS A 422 -3.33 2.19 19.31
CA HIS A 422 -3.64 2.78 20.62
C HIS A 422 -2.44 2.86 21.56
N PHE A 423 -1.22 2.59 21.09
CA PHE A 423 -0.02 2.76 21.90
C PHE A 423 0.20 4.24 22.21
N ARG A 424 0.48 4.53 23.48
CA ARG A 424 0.86 5.85 23.97
C ARG A 424 1.96 5.64 25.00
N TYR A 425 3.18 6.05 24.67
CA TYR A 425 4.37 5.69 25.45
C TYR A 425 4.21 6.03 26.92
N GLU A 426 3.77 7.25 27.24
CA GLU A 426 3.68 7.76 28.62
C GLU A 426 2.80 6.89 29.50
N THR A 427 1.67 6.42 28.95
CA THR A 427 0.68 5.63 29.71
C THR A 427 0.99 4.14 29.72
N TYR A 428 1.56 3.61 28.64
CA TYR A 428 1.92 2.18 28.55
C TYR A 428 3.20 1.90 29.34
N TRP A 429 4.15 2.84 29.34
CA TRP A 429 5.36 2.76 30.13
C TRP A 429 5.06 2.59 31.62
N GLN A 430 4.09 3.33 32.19
CA GLN A 430 3.72 3.18 33.61
C GLN A 430 3.30 1.75 33.99
N LYS A 431 2.83 0.93 33.05
CA LYS A 431 2.38 -0.44 33.32
C LYS A 431 3.53 -1.42 33.51
N ILE A 432 4.73 -1.07 33.05
CA ILE A 432 5.91 -1.95 33.06
C ILE A 432 7.16 -1.27 33.64
N LYS A 433 7.07 0.02 33.99
CA LYS A 433 8.17 0.81 34.55
C LYS A 433 8.67 0.17 35.84
N HIS A 434 9.98 0.08 35.94
CA HIS A 434 10.74 -0.33 37.11
C HIS A 434 12.01 0.52 37.19
#